data_AF-A0A6B1GSH3-F1
#
_entry.id   AF-A0A6B1GSH3-F1
#
_cell.length_a   1.000
_cell.length_b   1.000
_cell.length_c   1.000
_cell.angle_alpha   90.00
_cell.angle_beta   90.00
_cell.angle_gamma   90.00
#
_symmetry.space_group_name_H-M   'P 1'
#
loop_
_entity.id
_entity.type
_entity.pdbx_description
1 polymer ?
#
loop_
_entity_poly.entity_id
_entity_poly.type
_entity_poly.pdbx_seq_one_letter_code
_entity_poly.pdbx_strand_id
1 'polypeptide(L)' 'MSQNNNFFELIQQQMLESSHKTFLELHDSRSISFSDANRLSAQLANKLNELGLQPGDRVTAQIDKSAQAVLLYLACI' A
#
# COMPACT_ATOMS: atom_id res chain seq x y z
N MET A 1 -22.39 -15.26 -7.20
CA MET A 1 -21.38 -14.17 -7.32
C MET A 1 -20.04 -14.79 -6.96
N SER A 2 -19.09 -14.87 -7.89
CA SER A 2 -17.75 -15.39 -7.60
C SER A 2 -17.07 -14.46 -6.61
N GLN A 3 -16.62 -15.01 -5.50
CA GLN A 3 -15.84 -14.30 -4.49
C GLN A 3 -14.53 -13.83 -5.15
N ASN A 4 -14.25 -12.52 -5.11
CA ASN A 4 -12.99 -12.00 -5.63
C ASN A 4 -11.87 -12.40 -4.65
N ASN A 5 -10.93 -13.21 -5.11
CA ASN A 5 -9.79 -13.67 -4.31
C ASN A 5 -8.58 -12.74 -4.41
N ASN A 6 -8.74 -11.54 -5.01
CA ASN A 6 -7.70 -10.53 -5.03
C ASN A 6 -7.46 -9.99 -3.61
N PHE A 7 -6.26 -10.26 -3.08
CA PHE A 7 -5.86 -9.86 -1.74
C PHE A 7 -5.85 -8.33 -1.55
N PHE A 8 -5.40 -7.59 -2.56
CA PHE A 8 -5.37 -6.12 -2.50
C PHE A 8 -6.78 -5.53 -2.44
N GLU A 9 -7.74 -6.07 -3.20
CA GLU A 9 -9.13 -5.59 -3.14
C GLU A 9 -9.74 -5.73 -1.73
N LEU A 10 -9.47 -6.84 -1.04
CA LEU A 10 -9.93 -7.05 0.34
C LEU A 10 -9.33 -6.00 1.29
N ILE A 11 -8.03 -5.69 1.13
CA ILE A 11 -7.37 -4.63 1.91
C ILE A 11 -7.96 -3.27 1.58
N GLN A 12 -8.13 -2.95 0.30
CA GLN A 12 -8.62 -1.64 -0.14
C GLN A 12 -10.05 -1.39 0.33
N GLN A 13 -10.94 -2.38 0.27
CA GLN A 13 -12.29 -2.27 0.80
C GLN A 13 -12.27 -1.92 2.29
N GLN A 14 -11.48 -2.65 3.09
CA GLN A 14 -11.33 -2.37 4.52
C GLN A 14 -10.76 -0.97 4.78
N MET A 15 -9.80 -0.53 3.96
CA MET A 15 -9.21 0.81 4.04
C MET A 15 -10.25 1.92 3.77
N LEU A 16 -11.18 1.70 2.84
CA LEU A 16 -12.24 2.65 2.53
C LEU A 16 -13.30 2.69 3.64
N GLU A 17 -13.73 1.53 4.12
CA GLU A 17 -14.76 1.42 5.18
C GLU A 17 -14.28 1.99 6.52
N SER A 18 -13.00 1.84 6.84
CA SER A 18 -12.41 2.27 8.11
C SER A 18 -11.35 3.36 7.95
N SER A 19 -11.52 4.27 6.99
CA SER A 19 -10.51 5.25 6.54
C SER A 19 -9.71 5.99 7.62
N HIS A 20 -10.33 6.33 8.74
CA HIS A 20 -9.72 7.07 9.86
C HIS A 20 -8.91 6.20 10.84
N LYS A 21 -9.03 4.86 10.78
CA LYS A 21 -8.31 3.98 11.71
C LYS A 21 -6.81 3.99 11.40
N THR A 22 -6.01 3.85 12.44
CA THR A 22 -4.56 3.69 12.35
C THR A 22 -4.22 2.41 11.61
N PHE A 23 -3.39 2.52 10.58
CA PHE A 23 -2.80 1.42 9.84
C PHE A 23 -1.40 1.08 10.36
N LEU A 24 -0.54 2.10 10.54
CA LEU A 24 0.79 1.95 11.11
C LEU A 24 1.02 2.97 12.22
N GLU A 25 1.58 2.50 13.33
CA GLU A 25 2.11 3.35 14.39
C GLU A 25 3.62 3.55 14.16
N LEU A 26 4.07 4.80 14.22
CA LEU A 26 5.47 5.16 14.06
C LEU A 26 6.12 5.44 15.42
N HIS A 27 7.44 5.29 15.48
CA HIS A 27 8.23 5.45 16.71
C HIS A 27 8.18 6.87 17.31
N ASP A 28 7.80 7.88 16.52
CA ASP A 28 7.75 9.28 16.93
C ASP A 28 6.31 9.74 17.25
N SER A 29 5.47 8.82 17.70
CA SER A 29 4.06 9.03 18.06
C SER A 29 3.18 9.50 16.90
N ARG A 30 3.70 9.55 15.67
CA ARG A 30 2.89 9.73 14.47
C ARG A 30 2.22 8.41 14.10
N SER A 31 1.16 8.50 13.31
CA SER A 31 0.49 7.36 12.71
C SER A 31 0.22 7.60 11.23
N ILE A 32 0.10 6.51 10.50
CA ILE A 32 -0.44 6.49 9.15
C ILE A 32 -1.83 5.87 9.27
N SER A 33 -2.86 6.61 8.85
CA SER A 33 -4.23 6.08 8.78
C SER A 33 -4.40 5.15 7.57
N PHE A 34 -5.50 4.39 7.52
CA PHE A 34 -5.84 3.64 6.31
C PHE A 34 -6.00 4.54 5.07
N SER A 35 -6.59 5.73 5.24
CA SER A 35 -6.69 6.71 4.14
C SER A 35 -5.33 7.19 3.64
N ASP A 36 -4.38 7.43 4.56
CA ASP A 36 -3.01 7.79 4.20
C ASP A 36 -2.31 6.62 3.51
N ALA A 37 -2.48 5.40 4.01
CA ALA A 37 -1.88 4.21 3.43
C ALA A 37 -2.33 4.01 1.97
N ASN A 38 -3.64 4.07 1.72
CA ASN A 38 -4.21 3.95 0.38
C ASN A 38 -3.72 5.08 -0.55
N ARG A 39 -3.67 6.32 -0.06
CA ARG A 39 -3.20 7.47 -0.85
C ARG A 39 -1.71 7.34 -1.19
N LEU A 40 -0.87 7.02 -0.21
CA LEU A 40 0.58 6.94 -0.38
C LEU A 40 0.99 5.72 -1.22
N SER A 41 0.36 4.56 -1.03
CA SER A 41 0.63 3.38 -1.87
C SER A 41 0.19 3.63 -3.32
N ALA A 42 -0.95 4.29 -3.56
CA ALA A 42 -1.38 4.66 -4.90
C ALA A 42 -0.40 5.64 -5.58
N GLN A 43 0.17 6.60 -4.84
CA GLN A 43 1.21 7.49 -5.36
C GLN A 43 2.47 6.72 -5.77
N LEU A 44 2.90 5.75 -4.96
CA LEU A 44 4.02 4.87 -5.29
C LEU A 44 3.71 4.00 -6.51
N ALA A 45 2.52 3.40 -6.59
CA ALA A 45 2.10 2.55 -7.70
C ALA A 45 2.09 3.34 -9.02
N ASN A 46 1.55 4.56 -9.01
CA ASN A 46 1.60 5.45 -10.18
C ASN A 46 3.04 5.77 -10.58
N LYS A 47 3.94 5.98 -9.61
CA LYS A 47 5.34 6.23 -9.93
C LYS A 47 6.05 5.03 -10.54
N LEU A 48 5.74 3.82 -10.06
CA LEU A 48 6.24 2.57 -10.64
C LEU A 48 5.75 2.40 -12.08
N ASN A 49 4.48 2.71 -12.35
CA ASN A 49 3.92 2.69 -13.70
C ASN A 49 4.61 3.72 -14.63
N GLU A 50 4.90 4.93 -14.16
CA GLU A 50 5.69 5.92 -14.91
C GLU A 50 7.11 5.45 -15.24
N LEU A 51 7.69 4.59 -14.40
CA LEU A 51 8.99 3.96 -14.65
C LEU A 51 8.91 2.78 -15.63
N GLY A 52 7.71 2.46 -16.14
CA GLY A 52 7.47 1.47 -17.17
C GLY A 52 7.14 0.07 -16.67
N LEU A 53 6.96 -0.12 -15.35
CA LEU A 53 6.66 -1.43 -14.78
C LEU A 53 5.30 -1.94 -15.27
N GLN A 54 5.25 -3.23 -15.57
CA GLN A 54 4.05 -3.94 -16.01
C GLN A 54 3.62 -4.98 -14.97
N PRO A 55 2.33 -5.37 -14.94
CA PRO A 55 1.89 -6.50 -14.13
C PRO A 55 2.75 -7.75 -14.38
N GLY A 56 3.26 -8.34 -13.30
CA GLY A 56 4.17 -9.50 -13.35
C GLY A 56 5.66 -9.15 -13.30
N ASP A 57 6.03 -7.88 -13.44
CA ASP A 57 7.40 -7.43 -13.16
C ASP A 57 7.74 -7.57 -11.68
N ARG A 58 9.02 -7.81 -11.38
CA ARG A 58 9.49 -7.96 -9.99
C ARG A 58 10.12 -6.67 -9.52
N VAL A 59 9.66 -6.18 -8.37
CA VAL A 59 10.28 -5.07 -7.66
C VAL A 59 11.18 -5.64 -6.57
N THR A 60 12.45 -5.25 -6.57
CA THR A 60 13.39 -5.55 -5.47
C THR A 60 13.85 -4.23 -4.86
N ALA A 61 13.95 -4.18 -3.54
CA ALA A 61 14.32 -2.97 -2.83
C ALA A 61 15.21 -3.32 -1.63
N GLN A 62 16.35 -2.62 -1.52
CA GLN A 62 17.16 -2.63 -0.31
C GLN A 62 16.74 -1.42 0.53
N ILE A 63 15.86 -1.67 1.50
CA ILE A 63 15.26 -0.64 2.33
C ILE A 63 15.29 -1.10 3.78
N ASP A 64 15.59 -0.19 4.71
CA ASP A 64 15.51 -0.44 6.14
C ASP A 64 14.07 -0.64 6.63
N LYS A 65 13.91 -1.19 7.84
CA LYS A 65 12.59 -1.31 8.48
C LYS A 65 11.94 0.07 8.61
N SER A 66 10.93 0.33 7.80
CA SER A 66 10.27 1.64 7.68
C SER A 66 8.82 1.49 7.22
N ALA A 67 7.98 2.51 7.47
CA ALA A 67 6.61 2.51 6.98
C ALA A 67 6.56 2.51 5.44
N GLN A 68 7.52 3.18 4.80
CA GLN A 68 7.68 3.24 3.35
C GLN A 68 7.89 1.86 2.74
N ALA A 69 8.60 0.94 3.42
CA ALA A 69 8.75 -0.44 2.96
C ALA A 69 7.39 -1.17 2.86
N VAL A 70 6.50 -0.97 3.83
CA VAL A 70 5.13 -1.53 3.82
C VAL A 70 4.29 -0.89 2.73
N LEU A 71 4.36 0.44 2.58
CA LEU A 71 3.62 1.16 1.54
C LEU A 71 4.08 0.77 0.13
N LEU A 72 5.38 0.53 -0.07
CA LEU A 72 5.92 0.02 -1.33
C LEU A 72 5.40 -1.39 -1.62
N TYR A 73 5.31 -2.26 -0.61
CA TYR A 73 4.70 -3.58 -0.78
C TYR A 73 3.25 -3.47 -1.27
N LEU A 74 2.44 -2.63 -0.64
CA LEU A 74 1.05 -2.39 -1.06
C LEU A 74 0.95 -1.80 -2.47
N ALA A 75 1.93 -1.00 -2.89
CA ALA A 75 1.98 -0.43 -4.23
C ALA A 75 2.28 -1.45 -5.34
N CYS A 76 2.76 -2.65 -4.99
CA CYS A 76 3.18 -3.69 -5.94
C CYS A 76 2.14 -4.79 -6.15
N ILE A 77 1.05 -4.84 -5.37
CA ILE A 77 0.09 -5.96 -5.34
C ILE A 77 -1.32 -5.58 -5.78
#